data_AF-A0A067JK08-F1
#
_entry.id   AF-A0A067JK08-F1
#
_cell.length_a   1.000
_cell.length_b   1.000
_cell.length_c   1.000
_cell.angle_alpha   90.00
_cell.angle_beta   90.00
_cell.angle_gamma   90.00
#
_symmetry.space_group_name_H-M   'P 1'
#
loop_
_entity.id
_entity.type
_entity.pdbx_description
1 polymer ?
#
loop_
_entity_poly.entity_id
_entity_poly.type
_entity_poly.pdbx_seq_one_letter_code
_entity_poly.pdbx_strand_id
1 'polypeptide(L)'
;MAVRILQKEIEKESNFVLSPLSFQLILSLIAVGSKGSTLEQLLFFLGSKSINELNDLASIVNSVFLSANESKGKRKRKLLETSSPPVVSFVTGAWVDKKYGLKPSFEKVLKTVYHATAKEVDFANKADQVTEEVNLWVKKASKGLIKNLLPKQCLDSNTALILANALYFKGSWNRKFDVSKTKHREFHLLNGEFTEMVDSASSELLALSKIFHESAIEVNEQGTEAAATTAPEFRWLCAIRNPPSFVADHPFLFIIKEEISGLVLFIGAVLNPLMVS
;
A
#
# COMPACT_ATOMS: atom_id res chain seq x y z
N MET A 1 6.34 4.53 14.86
CA MET A 1 6.21 5.17 13.54
C MET A 1 4.77 5.58 13.22
N ALA A 2 3.89 4.64 12.81
CA ALA A 2 2.56 4.91 12.22
C ALA A 2 1.73 6.06 12.83
N VAL A 3 1.56 6.11 14.16
CA VAL A 3 0.75 7.14 14.84
C VAL A 3 1.13 8.58 14.45
N ARG A 4 2.42 8.89 14.33
CA ARG A 4 2.89 10.24 13.95
C ARG A 4 2.63 10.59 12.48
N ILE A 5 2.50 9.58 11.62
CA ILE A 5 2.11 9.77 10.21
C ILE A 5 0.60 9.99 10.16
N LEU A 6 -0.18 9.18 10.86
CA LEU A 6 -1.64 9.33 10.96
C LEU A 6 -2.05 10.72 11.45
N GLN A 7 -1.37 11.27 12.46
CA GLN A 7 -1.62 12.65 12.92
C GLN A 7 -1.47 13.67 11.78
N LYS A 8 -0.36 13.62 11.02
CA LYS A 8 -0.10 14.52 9.89
C LYS A 8 -1.01 14.33 8.67
N GLU A 9 -1.61 13.16 8.49
CA GLU A 9 -2.59 12.93 7.42
C GLU A 9 -4.00 13.37 7.85
N ILE A 10 -4.35 13.22 9.14
CA ILE A 10 -5.60 13.76 9.72
C ILE A 10 -5.61 15.30 9.68
N GLU A 11 -4.47 15.95 9.90
CA GLU A 11 -4.27 17.41 9.80
C GLU A 11 -4.60 18.02 8.41
N LYS A 12 -4.81 17.21 7.37
CA LYS A 12 -5.13 17.67 6.00
C LYS A 12 -6.62 17.73 5.67
N GLU A 13 -7.49 17.26 6.58
CA GLU A 13 -8.95 17.12 6.39
C GLU A 13 -9.40 16.36 5.12
N SER A 14 -8.51 15.61 4.48
CA SER A 14 -8.82 14.76 3.32
C SER A 14 -9.03 13.29 3.69
N ASN A 15 -9.70 12.53 2.81
CA ASN A 15 -9.55 11.08 2.82
C ASN A 15 -8.05 10.73 2.74
N PHE A 16 -7.63 9.68 3.43
CA PHE A 16 -6.31 9.10 3.23
C PHE A 16 -6.33 7.59 3.42
N VAL A 17 -5.42 6.92 2.72
CA VAL A 17 -5.07 5.52 2.93
C VAL A 17 -3.56 5.41 2.82
N LEU A 18 -2.93 4.71 3.77
CA LEU A 18 -1.49 4.51 3.80
C LEU A 18 -1.15 3.07 4.20
N SER A 19 -0.05 2.53 3.69
CA SER A 19 0.49 1.26 4.15
C SER A 19 1.69 1.49 5.09
N PRO A 20 1.55 1.22 6.41
CA PRO A 20 2.68 1.31 7.34
C PRO A 20 3.80 0.33 6.94
N LEU A 21 3.41 -0.82 6.38
CA LEU A 21 4.30 -1.89 5.98
C LEU A 21 5.15 -1.52 4.75
N SER A 22 4.55 -0.85 3.75
CA SER A 22 5.29 -0.29 2.61
C SER A 22 6.34 0.72 3.04
N PHE A 23 5.96 1.69 3.88
CA PHE A 23 6.90 2.70 4.39
C PHE A 23 8.03 2.06 5.20
N GLN A 24 7.71 1.09 6.07
CA GLN A 24 8.71 0.36 6.85
C GLN A 24 9.70 -0.37 5.94
N LEU A 25 9.23 -1.05 4.88
CA LEU A 25 10.11 -1.79 3.97
C LEU A 25 10.96 -0.91 3.04
N ILE A 26 10.47 0.26 2.61
CA ILE A 26 11.33 1.24 1.93
C ILE A 26 12.45 1.71 2.86
N LEU A 27 12.12 2.06 4.12
CA LEU A 27 13.13 2.50 5.09
C LEU A 27 14.12 1.39 5.47
N SER A 28 13.67 0.13 5.58
CA SER A 28 14.55 -1.04 5.74
C SER A 28 15.55 -1.15 4.58
N LEU A 29 15.07 -1.00 3.34
CA LEU A 29 15.88 -1.10 2.13
C LEU A 29 16.92 0.04 2.04
N ILE A 30 16.57 1.25 2.49
CA ILE A 30 17.50 2.38 2.62
C ILE A 30 18.55 2.09 3.70
N ALA A 31 18.14 1.54 4.85
CA ALA A 31 19.06 1.15 5.92
C ALA A 31 20.06 0.09 5.45
N VAL A 32 19.61 -0.94 4.73
CA VAL A 32 20.46 -1.98 4.10
C VAL A 32 21.50 -1.37 3.15
N GLY A 33 21.15 -0.31 2.42
CA GLY A 33 22.09 0.43 1.55
C GLY A 33 23.01 1.40 2.29
N SER A 34 22.71 1.75 3.54
CA SER A 34 23.39 2.79 4.33
C SER A 34 24.54 2.24 5.18
N LYS A 35 25.38 3.15 5.70
CA LYS A 35 26.47 2.86 6.65
C LYS A 35 26.65 3.99 7.66
N GLY A 36 27.34 3.69 8.77
CA GLY A 36 27.65 4.67 9.83
C GLY A 36 26.40 5.29 10.45
N SER A 37 26.49 6.57 10.81
CA SER A 37 25.41 7.32 11.46
C SER A 37 24.07 7.27 10.71
N THR A 38 24.06 7.24 9.37
CA THR A 38 22.81 7.11 8.58
C THR A 38 22.13 5.76 8.83
N LEU A 39 22.90 4.67 8.90
CA LEU A 39 22.39 3.34 9.24
C LEU A 39 21.89 3.30 10.70
N GLU A 40 22.67 3.87 11.63
CA GLU A 40 22.32 3.91 13.06
C GLU A 40 21.01 4.68 13.31
N GLN A 41 20.84 5.85 12.66
CA GLN A 41 19.62 6.65 12.73
C GLN A 41 18.40 5.91 12.17
N LEU A 42 18.55 5.21 11.03
CA LEU A 42 17.46 4.44 10.42
C LEU A 42 17.09 3.22 11.27
N LEU A 43 18.07 2.48 11.79
CA LEU A 43 17.85 1.37 12.72
C LEU A 43 17.10 1.82 13.98
N PHE A 44 17.54 2.91 14.60
CA PHE A 44 16.87 3.52 15.75
C PHE A 44 15.43 3.96 15.44
N PHE A 45 15.21 4.63 14.30
CA PHE A 45 13.87 5.08 13.88
C PHE A 45 12.92 3.91 13.58
N LEU A 46 13.43 2.83 13.01
CA LEU A 46 12.68 1.59 12.72
C LEU A 46 12.46 0.72 13.97
N GLY A 47 13.17 0.97 15.06
CA GLY A 47 13.13 0.17 16.29
C GLY A 47 13.83 -1.19 16.15
N SER A 48 14.78 -1.31 15.21
CA SER A 48 15.52 -2.55 14.92
C SER A 48 16.98 -2.41 15.33
N LYS A 49 17.58 -3.49 15.83
CA LYS A 49 18.96 -3.54 16.35
C LYS A 49 19.99 -3.85 15.27
N SER A 50 19.57 -4.43 14.15
CA SER A 50 20.48 -4.84 13.07
C SER A 50 19.81 -4.91 11.70
N ILE A 51 20.64 -4.91 10.65
CA ILE A 51 20.23 -5.19 9.27
C ILE A 51 19.59 -6.59 9.14
N ASN A 52 19.98 -7.56 9.98
CA ASN A 52 19.42 -8.90 9.94
C ASN A 52 17.94 -8.89 10.35
N GLU A 53 17.58 -8.22 11.46
CA GLU A 53 16.18 -8.07 11.88
C GLU A 53 15.30 -7.40 10.80
N LEU A 54 15.85 -6.43 10.06
CA LEU A 54 15.16 -5.80 8.92
C LEU A 54 14.94 -6.77 7.75
N ASN A 55 15.94 -7.61 7.46
CA ASN A 55 15.88 -8.62 6.39
C ASN A 55 14.96 -9.79 6.75
N ASP A 56 14.92 -10.19 8.01
CA ASP A 56 14.01 -11.20 8.53
C ASP A 56 12.56 -10.71 8.41
N LEU A 57 12.29 -9.45 8.80
CA LEU A 57 10.98 -8.82 8.62
C LEU A 57 10.59 -8.72 7.13
N ALA A 58 11.49 -8.32 6.24
CA ALA A 58 11.25 -8.31 4.81
C ALA A 58 10.93 -9.71 4.24
N SER A 59 11.62 -10.75 4.73
CA SER A 59 11.40 -12.14 4.34
C SER A 59 10.03 -12.65 4.81
N ILE A 60 9.63 -12.34 6.05
CA ILE A 60 8.30 -12.64 6.60
C ILE A 60 7.21 -11.98 5.74
N VAL A 61 7.31 -10.68 5.47
CA VAL A 61 6.32 -9.94 4.69
C VAL A 61 6.18 -10.50 3.27
N ASN A 62 7.30 -10.80 2.61
CA ASN A 62 7.26 -11.41 1.28
C ASN A 62 6.66 -12.82 1.31
N SER A 63 6.92 -13.64 2.33
CA SER A 63 6.24 -14.95 2.48
C SER A 63 4.71 -14.84 2.60
N VAL A 64 4.22 -13.81 3.30
CA VAL A 64 2.78 -13.53 3.44
C VAL A 64 2.17 -13.13 2.09
N PHE A 65 2.78 -12.18 1.36
CA PHE A 65 2.27 -11.76 0.04
C PHE A 65 2.39 -12.83 -1.05
N LEU A 66 3.41 -13.71 -0.98
CA LEU A 66 3.55 -14.86 -1.86
C LEU A 66 2.44 -15.90 -1.59
N SER A 67 2.23 -16.30 -0.34
CA SER A 67 1.21 -17.31 0.01
C SER A 67 -0.23 -16.86 -0.32
N ALA A 68 -0.53 -15.57 -0.18
CA ALA A 68 -1.78 -14.97 -0.65
C ALA A 68 -1.98 -15.15 -2.18
N ASN A 69 -0.91 -15.05 -2.97
CA ASN A 69 -0.96 -15.21 -4.41
C ASN A 69 -0.94 -16.68 -4.89
N GLU A 70 -0.23 -17.57 -4.19
CA GLU A 70 -0.17 -19.01 -4.51
C GLU A 70 -1.48 -19.75 -4.20
N SER A 71 -2.32 -19.19 -3.33
CA SER A 71 -3.61 -19.77 -2.93
C SER A 71 -4.58 -20.04 -4.10
N LYS A 72 -4.30 -19.46 -5.29
CA LYS A 72 -4.95 -19.79 -6.58
C LYS A 72 -4.80 -21.26 -7.00
N GLY A 73 -3.79 -21.99 -6.50
CA GLY A 73 -3.43 -23.33 -7.00
C GLY A 73 -3.80 -24.53 -6.12
N LYS A 74 -3.76 -24.43 -4.78
CA LYS A 74 -3.63 -25.62 -3.92
C LYS A 74 -4.54 -25.69 -2.66
N ARG A 75 -5.77 -25.14 -2.70
CA ARG A 75 -6.72 -25.36 -1.58
C ARG A 75 -8.20 -25.45 -1.96
N LYS A 76 -8.57 -26.45 -2.79
CA LYS A 76 -9.97 -26.96 -2.86
C LYS A 76 -10.36 -27.71 -1.57
N ARG A 77 -10.41 -26.99 -0.45
CA ARG A 77 -11.01 -27.47 0.80
C ARG A 77 -12.53 -27.47 0.58
N LYS A 78 -13.19 -28.62 0.71
CA LYS A 78 -14.61 -28.81 0.33
C LYS A 78 -15.58 -28.22 1.37
N LEU A 79 -15.53 -26.90 1.55
CA LEU A 79 -16.46 -26.06 2.30
C LEU A 79 -16.89 -24.89 1.41
N LEU A 80 -18.03 -24.26 1.74
CA LEU A 80 -18.84 -23.44 0.83
C LEU A 80 -18.30 -22.01 0.61
N GLU A 81 -17.00 -21.86 0.34
CA GLU A 81 -16.34 -20.58 0.10
C GLU A 81 -16.63 -20.10 -1.34
N THR A 82 -17.67 -19.27 -1.50
CA THR A 82 -18.12 -18.68 -2.79
C THR A 82 -17.47 -17.32 -3.12
N SER A 83 -16.44 -16.96 -2.36
CA SER A 83 -15.58 -15.80 -2.55
C SER A 83 -14.35 -16.17 -3.40
N SER A 84 -13.95 -15.29 -4.31
CA SER A 84 -12.64 -15.39 -4.95
C SER A 84 -11.54 -15.06 -3.93
N PRO A 85 -10.36 -15.71 -3.99
CA PRO A 85 -9.25 -15.39 -3.10
C PRO A 85 -8.79 -13.94 -3.33
N PRO A 86 -8.37 -13.22 -2.28
CA PRO A 86 -7.98 -11.82 -2.40
C PRO A 86 -6.78 -11.67 -3.33
N VAL A 87 -6.87 -10.69 -4.23
CA VAL A 87 -5.76 -10.23 -5.05
C VAL A 87 -4.98 -9.23 -4.20
N VAL A 88 -3.72 -9.56 -3.90
CA VAL A 88 -2.80 -8.65 -3.21
C VAL A 88 -1.55 -8.51 -4.07
N SER A 89 -1.15 -7.28 -4.36
CA SER A 89 0.04 -6.97 -5.14
C SER A 89 0.88 -5.98 -4.36
N PHE A 90 2.03 -6.44 -3.87
CA PHE A 90 3.01 -5.63 -3.18
C PHE A 90 4.29 -5.64 -4.02
N VAL A 91 4.72 -4.48 -4.50
CA VAL A 91 5.92 -4.35 -5.33
C VAL A 91 6.81 -3.22 -4.83
N THR A 92 8.11 -3.50 -4.79
CA THR A 92 9.16 -2.53 -4.47
C THR A 92 10.11 -2.43 -5.65
N GLY A 93 10.60 -1.23 -5.95
CA GLY A 93 11.51 -0.97 -7.05
C GLY A 93 12.57 0.07 -6.68
N ALA A 94 13.78 -0.11 -7.24
CA ALA A 94 14.92 0.77 -7.08
C ALA A 94 15.57 1.04 -8.44
N TRP A 95 15.65 2.31 -8.82
CA TRP A 95 16.32 2.78 -10.03
C TRP A 95 17.46 3.71 -9.62
N VAL A 96 18.68 3.35 -9.98
CA VAL A 96 19.93 4.04 -9.62
C VAL A 96 20.55 4.66 -10.87
N ASP A 97 21.10 5.86 -10.79
CA ASP A 97 21.83 6.41 -11.94
C ASP A 97 23.11 5.60 -12.23
N LYS A 98 23.32 5.30 -13.52
CA LYS A 98 24.49 4.62 -14.08
C LYS A 98 25.84 5.26 -13.69
N LYS A 99 25.87 6.54 -13.30
CA LYS A 99 27.06 7.21 -12.75
C LYS A 99 27.59 6.54 -11.47
N TYR A 100 26.69 5.95 -10.66
CA TYR A 100 27.03 5.38 -9.35
C TYR A 100 27.08 3.85 -9.36
N GLY A 101 26.19 3.22 -10.14
CA GLY A 101 26.09 1.77 -10.29
C GLY A 101 25.51 1.04 -9.07
N LEU A 102 24.95 -0.15 -9.32
CA LEU A 102 24.45 -1.06 -8.29
C LEU A 102 25.55 -2.01 -7.84
N LYS A 103 25.89 -1.98 -6.56
CA LYS A 103 26.84 -2.94 -5.96
C LYS A 103 26.21 -4.35 -6.00
N PRO A 104 26.86 -5.38 -6.57
CA PRO A 104 26.26 -6.72 -6.72
C PRO A 104 25.79 -7.36 -5.41
N SER A 105 26.42 -7.03 -4.27
CA SER A 105 25.98 -7.46 -2.94
C SER A 105 24.65 -6.83 -2.52
N PHE A 106 24.43 -5.56 -2.83
CA PHE A 106 23.16 -4.85 -2.57
C PHE A 106 22.08 -5.31 -3.56
N GLU A 107 22.41 -5.41 -4.84
CA GLU A 107 21.52 -5.93 -5.89
C GLU A 107 21.02 -7.35 -5.56
N LYS A 108 21.89 -8.22 -5.03
CA LYS A 108 21.50 -9.54 -4.53
C LYS A 108 20.45 -9.43 -3.42
N VAL A 109 20.67 -8.59 -2.40
CA VAL A 109 19.71 -8.43 -1.28
C VAL A 109 18.37 -7.85 -1.77
N LEU A 110 18.40 -6.87 -2.67
CA LEU A 110 17.18 -6.35 -3.34
C LEU A 110 16.39 -7.49 -3.98
N LYS A 111 17.04 -8.33 -4.77
CA LYS A 111 16.40 -9.43 -5.53
C LYS A 111 15.96 -10.61 -4.66
N THR A 112 16.71 -11.00 -3.62
CA THR A 112 16.44 -12.23 -2.85
C THR A 112 15.75 -12.05 -1.51
N VAL A 113 15.82 -10.85 -0.90
CA VAL A 113 15.20 -10.58 0.43
C VAL A 113 13.98 -9.68 0.27
N TYR A 114 14.12 -8.59 -0.51
CA TYR A 114 13.06 -7.61 -0.72
C TYR A 114 12.19 -7.93 -1.94
N HIS A 115 12.57 -8.92 -2.77
CA HIS A 115 11.96 -9.23 -4.06
C HIS A 115 11.77 -8.00 -4.97
N ALA A 116 12.65 -7.01 -4.81
CA ALA A 116 12.54 -5.71 -5.45
C ALA A 116 13.05 -5.74 -6.90
N THR A 117 12.39 -4.96 -7.76
CA THR A 117 12.93 -4.63 -9.08
C THR A 117 14.14 -3.73 -8.90
N ALA A 118 15.31 -4.09 -9.44
CA ALA A 118 16.53 -3.29 -9.35
C ALA A 118 17.05 -2.99 -10.76
N LYS A 119 17.34 -1.71 -11.06
CA LYS A 119 17.84 -1.26 -12.36
C LYS A 119 18.85 -0.12 -12.23
N GLU A 120 19.77 -0.09 -13.18
CA GLU A 120 20.56 1.10 -13.50
C GLU A 120 19.90 1.86 -14.66
N VAL A 121 19.88 3.19 -14.59
CA VAL A 121 19.23 4.08 -15.56
C VAL A 121 20.05 5.34 -15.83
N ASP A 122 19.55 6.20 -16.71
CA ASP A 122 20.21 7.41 -17.17
C ASP A 122 19.31 8.63 -16.92
N PHE A 123 19.25 9.12 -15.68
CA PHE A 123 18.36 10.26 -15.37
C PHE A 123 18.81 11.52 -16.12
N ALA A 124 20.13 11.70 -16.25
CA ALA A 124 20.74 12.84 -16.95
C ALA A 124 20.29 13.02 -18.41
N ASN A 125 20.02 11.94 -19.15
CA ASN A 125 19.66 12.02 -20.58
C ASN A 125 18.28 11.40 -20.90
N LYS A 126 17.64 10.71 -19.95
CA LYS A 126 16.43 9.90 -20.19
C LYS A 126 15.38 10.00 -19.06
N ALA A 127 15.39 11.06 -18.26
CA ALA A 127 14.44 11.31 -17.16
C ALA A 127 12.97 10.97 -17.49
N ASP A 128 12.44 11.46 -18.62
CA ASP A 128 11.06 11.17 -19.05
C ASP A 128 10.84 9.68 -19.40
N GLN A 129 11.80 9.03 -20.04
CA GLN A 129 11.71 7.59 -20.37
C GLN A 129 11.71 6.72 -19.09
N VAL A 130 12.46 7.12 -18.06
CA VAL A 130 12.42 6.45 -16.75
C VAL A 130 11.11 6.75 -16.01
N THR A 131 10.58 7.98 -16.15
CA THR A 131 9.25 8.37 -15.63
C THR A 131 8.16 7.47 -16.21
N GLU A 132 8.16 7.27 -17.53
CA GLU A 132 7.26 6.35 -18.22
C GLU A 132 7.49 4.89 -17.82
N GLU A 133 8.75 4.45 -17.66
CA GLU A 133 9.05 3.07 -17.26
C GLU A 133 8.50 2.72 -15.87
N VAL A 134 8.73 3.59 -14.86
CA VAL A 134 8.23 3.36 -13.49
C VAL A 134 6.71 3.41 -13.46
N ASN A 135 6.09 4.34 -14.19
CA ASN A 135 4.63 4.43 -14.32
C ASN A 135 4.03 3.18 -15.00
N LEU A 136 4.67 2.63 -16.04
CA LEU A 136 4.24 1.38 -16.67
C LEU A 136 4.45 0.16 -15.77
N TRP A 137 5.55 0.12 -15.01
CA TRP A 137 5.86 -0.93 -14.03
C TRP A 137 4.79 -1.00 -12.93
N VAL A 138 4.47 0.13 -12.30
CA VAL A 138 3.47 0.20 -11.23
C VAL A 138 2.04 -0.03 -11.76
N LYS A 139 1.73 0.47 -12.97
CA LYS A 139 0.44 0.23 -13.64
C LYS A 139 0.23 -1.25 -13.95
N LYS A 140 1.28 -1.97 -14.34
CA LYS A 140 1.22 -3.43 -14.52
C LYS A 140 1.03 -4.16 -13.19
N ALA A 141 1.72 -3.74 -12.13
CA ALA A 141 1.62 -4.36 -10.80
C ALA A 141 0.25 -4.14 -10.13
N SER A 142 -0.34 -2.95 -10.28
CA SER A 142 -1.63 -2.53 -9.71
C SER A 142 -2.85 -2.86 -10.57
N LYS A 143 -2.67 -3.66 -11.63
CA LYS A 143 -3.69 -3.96 -12.67
C LYS A 143 -4.32 -2.73 -13.34
N GLY A 144 -3.66 -1.58 -13.33
CA GLY A 144 -4.08 -0.37 -14.01
C GLY A 144 -4.75 0.69 -13.13
N LEU A 145 -4.86 0.47 -11.82
CA LEU A 145 -5.38 1.45 -10.88
C LEU A 145 -4.37 2.58 -10.61
N ILE A 146 -3.18 2.22 -10.13
CA ILE A 146 -2.06 3.15 -9.94
C ILE A 146 -1.46 3.44 -11.32
N LYS A 147 -1.70 4.64 -11.85
CA LYS A 147 -1.35 5.01 -13.24
C LYS A 147 -0.10 5.87 -13.34
N ASN A 148 0.09 6.78 -12.38
CA ASN A 148 1.06 7.89 -12.45
C ASN A 148 1.75 8.10 -11.09
N LEU A 149 2.42 7.07 -10.55
CA LEU A 149 3.20 7.16 -9.30
C LEU A 149 4.28 8.26 -9.37
N LEU A 150 4.86 8.47 -10.56
CA LEU A 150 5.76 9.57 -10.85
C LEU A 150 5.02 10.65 -11.65
N PRO A 151 4.88 11.88 -11.12
CA PRO A 151 4.45 13.02 -11.91
C PRO A 151 5.42 13.30 -13.08
N LYS A 152 4.91 13.86 -14.18
CA LYS A 152 5.75 14.32 -15.29
C LYS A 152 6.74 15.37 -14.79
N GLN A 153 7.95 15.39 -15.38
CA GLN A 153 9.03 16.33 -15.03
C GLN A 153 9.47 16.28 -13.55
N CYS A 154 9.07 15.24 -12.79
CA CYS A 154 9.51 15.05 -11.41
C CYS A 154 10.94 14.49 -11.31
N LEU A 155 11.58 14.13 -12.44
CA LEU A 155 12.94 13.61 -12.50
C LEU A 155 13.86 14.56 -13.26
N ASP A 156 15.11 14.66 -12.83
CA ASP A 156 16.08 15.67 -13.25
C ASP A 156 17.50 15.06 -13.39
N SER A 157 18.48 15.85 -13.84
CA SER A 157 19.86 15.38 -14.07
C SER A 157 20.64 15.01 -12.81
N ASN A 158 20.12 15.40 -11.64
CA ASN A 158 20.77 15.31 -10.34
C ASN A 158 20.17 14.18 -9.49
N THR A 159 19.00 13.67 -9.88
CA THR A 159 18.37 12.46 -9.38
C THR A 159 19.37 11.29 -9.46
N ALA A 160 19.72 10.73 -8.29
CA ALA A 160 20.68 9.63 -8.15
C ALA A 160 20.00 8.30 -7.82
N LEU A 161 18.91 8.33 -7.07
CA LEU A 161 18.15 7.18 -6.61
C LEU A 161 16.65 7.48 -6.55
N ILE A 162 15.84 6.62 -7.19
CA ILE A 162 14.41 6.50 -6.95
C ILE A 162 14.15 5.20 -6.20
N LEU A 163 13.39 5.30 -5.11
CA LEU A 163 12.71 4.14 -4.51
C LEU A 163 11.20 4.27 -4.69
N ALA A 164 10.59 3.23 -5.26
CA ALA A 164 9.16 3.12 -5.45
C ALA A 164 8.60 1.94 -4.64
N ASN A 165 7.43 2.12 -4.02
CA ASN A 165 6.62 0.99 -3.55
C ASN A 165 5.14 1.23 -3.84
N ALA A 166 4.49 0.18 -4.35
CA ALA A 166 3.05 0.14 -4.45
C ALA A 166 2.48 -1.07 -3.70
N LEU A 167 1.43 -0.83 -2.92
CA LEU A 167 0.56 -1.87 -2.38
C LEU A 167 -0.85 -1.71 -2.97
N TYR A 168 -1.37 -2.79 -3.52
CA TYR A 168 -2.72 -2.89 -4.05
C TYR A 168 -3.43 -4.11 -3.47
N PHE A 169 -4.70 -3.93 -3.08
CA PHE A 169 -5.56 -4.98 -2.52
C PHE A 169 -6.96 -4.95 -3.14
N LYS A 170 -7.44 -6.14 -3.54
CA LYS A 170 -8.80 -6.39 -4.08
C LYS A 170 -9.33 -7.70 -3.52
N GLY A 171 -10.22 -7.61 -2.53
CA GLY A 171 -10.68 -8.74 -1.72
C GLY A 171 -12.20 -8.86 -1.65
N SER A 172 -12.72 -10.09 -1.80
CA SER A 172 -14.13 -10.43 -1.61
C SER A 172 -14.54 -10.46 -0.14
N TRP A 173 -15.74 -9.96 0.18
CA TRP A 173 -16.29 -10.09 1.54
C TRP A 173 -16.67 -11.55 1.83
N ASN A 174 -16.36 -12.02 3.04
CA ASN A 174 -16.85 -13.31 3.56
C ASN A 174 -18.40 -13.33 3.68
N ARG A 175 -19.00 -12.15 3.91
CA ARG A 175 -20.45 -11.92 3.79
C ARG A 175 -20.67 -10.70 2.91
N LYS A 176 -21.04 -10.93 1.65
CA LYS A 176 -21.32 -9.86 0.67
C LYS A 176 -22.53 -9.04 1.11
N PHE A 177 -22.50 -7.75 0.80
CA PHE A 177 -23.68 -6.90 0.93
C PHE A 177 -24.67 -7.22 -0.19
N ASP A 178 -25.95 -7.14 0.15
CA ASP A 178 -27.03 -7.31 -0.81
C ASP A 178 -27.27 -5.98 -1.54
N VAL A 179 -26.92 -5.94 -2.82
CA VAL A 179 -27.02 -4.73 -3.66
C VAL A 179 -28.46 -4.18 -3.72
N SER A 180 -29.48 -5.04 -3.56
CA SER A 180 -30.89 -4.58 -3.50
C SER A 180 -31.22 -3.80 -2.21
N LYS A 181 -30.33 -3.85 -1.22
CA LYS A 181 -30.42 -3.13 0.06
C LYS A 181 -29.48 -1.91 0.12
N THR A 182 -28.57 -1.73 -0.84
CA THR A 182 -27.86 -0.46 -1.03
C THR A 182 -28.88 0.64 -1.33
N LYS A 183 -28.79 1.74 -0.59
CA LYS A 183 -29.63 2.93 -0.79
C LYS A 183 -28.78 4.16 -0.53
N HIS A 184 -29.00 5.24 -1.30
CA HIS A 184 -28.46 6.54 -0.97
C HIS A 184 -28.93 6.96 0.44
N ARG A 185 -27.98 7.49 1.21
CA ARG A 185 -28.16 8.11 2.52
C ARG A 185 -27.20 9.28 2.59
N GLU A 186 -27.52 10.24 3.44
CA GLU A 186 -26.63 11.35 3.75
C GLU A 186 -25.43 10.84 4.57
N PHE A 187 -24.29 11.49 4.40
CA PHE A 187 -23.07 11.24 5.17
C PHE A 187 -22.65 12.56 5.79
N HIS A 188 -22.58 12.59 7.13
CA HIS A 188 -22.43 13.81 7.91
C HIS A 188 -20.96 14.22 7.98
N LEU A 189 -20.54 15.11 7.08
CA LEU A 189 -19.20 15.70 7.07
C LEU A 189 -18.92 16.51 8.35
N LEU A 190 -17.64 16.65 8.72
CA LEU A 190 -17.22 17.31 9.97
C LEU A 190 -17.22 18.85 9.93
N ASN A 191 -17.08 19.46 8.75
CA ASN A 191 -16.61 20.84 8.60
C ASN A 191 -17.51 21.74 7.72
N GLY A 192 -18.12 21.20 6.65
CA GLY A 192 -19.18 21.87 5.89
C GLY A 192 -18.76 22.65 4.64
N GLU A 193 -17.48 23.04 4.45
CA GLU A 193 -16.96 23.62 3.20
C GLU A 193 -15.41 23.44 3.00
N PHE A 194 -14.75 24.17 2.08
CA PHE A 194 -13.61 23.73 1.21
C PHE A 194 -12.54 24.86 0.96
N THR A 195 -11.22 24.75 0.58
CA THR A 195 -10.22 23.68 0.26
C THR A 195 -8.73 24.24 0.30
N GLU A 196 -7.70 23.41 -0.02
CA GLU A 196 -6.35 23.74 -0.59
C GLU A 196 -5.24 24.36 0.32
N MET A 197 -3.89 24.29 0.10
CA MET A 197 -3.01 23.59 -0.89
C MET A 197 -1.52 23.39 -0.39
N VAL A 198 -0.79 22.41 -0.97
CA VAL A 198 0.66 22.32 -1.40
C VAL A 198 1.81 23.10 -0.69
N ASP A 199 2.99 22.46 -0.41
CA ASP A 199 4.31 22.66 -1.11
C ASP A 199 5.49 21.74 -0.60
N SER A 200 6.73 22.01 -1.04
CA SER A 200 7.88 21.09 -1.19
C SER A 200 9.26 21.77 -1.07
N ALA A 201 10.35 20.99 -0.86
CA ALA A 201 11.76 21.43 -1.01
C ALA A 201 12.76 20.25 -1.05
N SER A 202 13.97 20.45 -1.59
CA SER A 202 15.06 19.46 -1.68
C SER A 202 16.46 20.07 -1.43
N SER A 203 17.47 19.24 -1.14
CA SER A 203 18.89 19.65 -1.05
C SER A 203 19.83 18.44 -1.22
N GLU A 204 21.07 18.66 -1.66
CA GLU A 204 21.96 17.62 -2.19
C GLU A 204 23.07 17.14 -1.24
N LEU A 205 23.22 15.81 -1.24
CA LEU A 205 24.47 15.05 -1.14
C LEU A 205 24.21 13.78 -1.99
N LEU A 206 24.97 12.67 -1.83
CA LEU A 206 24.46 11.36 -2.27
C LEU A 206 23.39 10.84 -1.29
N ALA A 207 22.38 11.68 -1.07
CA ALA A 207 21.18 11.41 -0.31
C ALA A 207 20.18 10.64 -1.19
N LEU A 208 19.22 10.02 -0.53
CA LEU A 208 18.02 9.51 -1.17
C LEU A 208 17.32 10.65 -1.92
N SER A 209 17.29 10.58 -3.25
CA SER A 209 16.77 11.69 -4.06
C SER A 209 15.25 11.82 -3.91
N LYS A 210 14.49 10.75 -4.20
CA LYS A 210 13.01 10.75 -4.11
C LYS A 210 12.49 9.35 -3.69
N ILE A 211 11.53 9.34 -2.76
CA ILE A 211 10.67 8.17 -2.44
C ILE A 211 9.30 8.43 -3.02
N PHE A 212 8.73 7.42 -3.68
CA PHE A 212 7.33 7.41 -4.08
C PHE A 212 6.65 6.19 -3.48
N HIS A 213 5.60 6.43 -2.70
CA HIS A 213 4.74 5.39 -2.17
C HIS A 213 3.29 5.72 -2.49
N GLU A 214 2.57 4.74 -3.05
CA GLU A 214 1.15 4.82 -3.31
C GLU A 214 0.49 3.52 -2.85
N SER A 215 -0.64 3.62 -2.14
CA SER A 215 -1.38 2.45 -1.66
C SER A 215 -2.83 2.54 -2.11
N ALA A 216 -3.25 1.64 -2.99
CA ALA A 216 -4.58 1.67 -3.60
C ALA A 216 -5.47 0.57 -3.01
N ILE A 217 -6.65 0.98 -2.54
CA ILE A 217 -7.75 0.12 -2.12
C ILE A 217 -8.99 0.44 -2.95
N GLU A 218 -9.73 -0.60 -3.31
CA GLU A 218 -11.04 -0.51 -3.96
C GLU A 218 -12.04 -1.25 -3.05
N VAL A 219 -13.28 -0.75 -2.91
CA VAL A 219 -14.29 -1.32 -1.99
C VAL A 219 -15.68 -1.23 -2.63
N ASN A 220 -16.47 -2.32 -2.58
CA ASN A 220 -17.86 -2.36 -3.04
C ASN A 220 -18.64 -3.52 -2.38
N GLU A 221 -19.94 -3.65 -2.65
CA GLU A 221 -20.87 -4.58 -2.01
C GLU A 221 -20.49 -6.05 -2.14
N GLN A 222 -19.93 -6.46 -3.27
CA GLN A 222 -19.52 -7.85 -3.50
C GLN A 222 -18.13 -8.15 -2.92
N GLY A 223 -17.47 -7.13 -2.39
CA GLY A 223 -16.08 -7.14 -1.97
C GLY A 223 -15.19 -7.00 -3.19
N THR A 224 -14.92 -5.74 -3.53
CA THR A 224 -13.98 -5.34 -4.57
C THR A 224 -14.17 -6.04 -5.93
N GLU A 225 -15.42 -6.30 -6.34
CA GLU A 225 -15.83 -7.07 -7.54
C GLU A 225 -15.43 -8.57 -7.60
N ALA A 226 -16.23 -9.47 -8.20
CA ALA A 226 -17.67 -9.50 -8.44
C ALA A 226 -18.07 -10.94 -8.82
N ALA A 227 -19.11 -11.48 -8.18
CA ALA A 227 -19.90 -12.63 -8.61
C ALA A 227 -21.09 -12.80 -7.64
N ALA A 228 -22.31 -12.85 -8.15
CA ALA A 228 -23.54 -12.91 -7.35
C ALA A 228 -24.16 -14.31 -7.26
N THR A 229 -24.70 -14.66 -6.09
CA THR A 229 -25.64 -15.78 -5.86
C THR A 229 -26.30 -15.57 -4.50
N THR A 230 -27.63 -15.66 -4.46
CA THR A 230 -28.45 -15.46 -3.26
C THR A 230 -28.88 -16.81 -2.68
N ALA A 231 -28.86 -16.98 -1.36
CA ALA A 231 -29.39 -18.15 -0.67
C ALA A 231 -30.26 -17.72 0.52
N PRO A 232 -31.51 -18.22 0.67
CA PRO A 232 -32.38 -17.85 1.78
C PRO A 232 -32.17 -18.72 3.03
N GLU A 233 -31.86 -18.10 4.17
CA GLU A 233 -31.94 -18.76 5.48
C GLU A 233 -33.27 -18.43 6.16
N PHE A 234 -34.11 -19.44 6.40
CA PHE A 234 -35.28 -19.32 7.27
C PHE A 234 -34.84 -19.33 8.73
N ARG A 235 -35.35 -18.39 9.55
CA ARG A 235 -35.11 -18.37 11.00
C ARG A 235 -36.40 -18.09 11.76
N TRP A 236 -36.68 -18.93 12.76
CA TRP A 236 -37.93 -18.90 13.52
C TRP A 236 -38.06 -17.67 14.43
N LEU A 237 -39.31 -17.21 14.60
CA LEU A 237 -39.64 -16.04 15.40
C LEU A 237 -39.72 -16.36 16.89
N CYS A 238 -38.75 -15.88 17.66
CA CYS A 238 -38.90 -15.62 19.09
C CYS A 238 -37.87 -14.58 19.54
N ALA A 239 -38.32 -13.52 20.22
CA ALA A 239 -37.51 -12.46 20.83
C ALA A 239 -36.23 -12.07 20.05
N ILE A 240 -36.39 -11.39 18.89
CA ILE A 240 -35.25 -10.81 18.16
C ILE A 240 -34.63 -9.71 19.02
N ARG A 241 -33.60 -10.06 19.79
CA ARG A 241 -32.64 -9.09 20.34
C ARG A 241 -31.87 -8.53 19.16
N ASN A 242 -32.34 -7.41 18.61
CA ASN A 242 -31.73 -6.76 17.45
C ASN A 242 -30.21 -6.63 17.68
N PRO A 243 -29.37 -7.13 16.76
CA PRO A 243 -27.94 -6.97 16.89
C PRO A 243 -27.59 -5.47 16.89
N PRO A 244 -26.54 -5.05 17.62
CA PRO A 244 -26.16 -3.65 17.67
C PRO A 244 -25.89 -3.12 16.26
N SER A 245 -26.62 -2.08 15.87
CA SER A 245 -26.51 -1.47 14.55
C SER A 245 -25.24 -0.61 14.47
N PHE A 246 -24.22 -1.10 13.79
CA PHE A 246 -23.10 -0.27 13.37
C PHE A 246 -23.51 0.54 12.14
N VAL A 247 -23.38 1.86 12.22
CA VAL A 247 -23.66 2.80 11.12
C VAL A 247 -22.46 3.73 10.98
N ALA A 248 -21.89 3.78 9.77
CA ALA A 248 -20.75 4.61 9.41
C ALA A 248 -21.19 5.68 8.41
N ASP A 249 -22.11 6.54 8.86
CA ASP A 249 -22.70 7.67 8.14
C ASP A 249 -22.07 9.02 8.54
N HIS A 250 -20.87 8.96 9.11
CA HIS A 250 -20.03 10.05 9.58
C HIS A 250 -18.57 9.58 9.57
N PRO A 251 -17.56 10.47 9.59
CA PRO A 251 -16.16 10.10 9.43
C PRO A 251 -15.63 9.02 10.37
N PHE A 252 -14.91 8.06 9.79
CA PHE A 252 -14.43 6.87 10.49
C PHE A 252 -13.01 6.46 10.07
N LEU A 253 -12.30 5.82 11.01
CA LEU A 253 -11.02 5.17 10.76
C LEU A 253 -11.22 3.70 10.36
N PHE A 254 -10.38 3.20 9.46
CA PHE A 254 -10.33 1.78 9.11
C PHE A 254 -8.90 1.24 9.17
N ILE A 255 -8.79 -0.06 9.46
CA ILE A 255 -7.54 -0.82 9.47
C ILE A 255 -7.78 -2.13 8.73
N ILE A 256 -6.92 -2.44 7.77
CA ILE A 256 -6.86 -3.77 7.15
C ILE A 256 -5.57 -4.43 7.61
N LYS A 257 -5.71 -5.61 8.19
CA LYS A 257 -4.60 -6.47 8.61
C LYS A 257 -4.77 -7.88 8.07
N GLU A 258 -3.66 -8.57 7.91
CA GLU A 258 -3.66 -10.03 7.77
C GLU A 258 -3.89 -10.66 9.16
N GLU A 259 -4.66 -11.75 9.24
CA GLU A 259 -5.22 -12.23 10.50
C GLU A 259 -4.24 -13.07 11.34
N ILE A 260 -3.35 -13.82 10.70
CA ILE A 260 -2.48 -14.82 11.34
C ILE A 260 -1.18 -14.18 11.87
N SER A 261 -0.55 -13.36 11.04
CA SER A 261 0.65 -12.56 11.37
C SER A 261 0.33 -11.26 12.11
N GLY A 262 -0.92 -10.78 12.00
CA GLY A 262 -1.33 -9.48 12.53
C GLY A 262 -0.81 -8.28 11.74
N LEU A 263 -0.10 -8.48 10.62
CA LEU A 263 0.51 -7.41 9.82
C LEU A 263 -0.55 -6.42 9.31
N VAL A 264 -0.40 -5.16 9.67
CA VAL A 264 -1.26 -4.07 9.19
C VAL A 264 -0.86 -3.68 7.77
N LEU A 265 -1.73 -4.03 6.82
CA LEU A 265 -1.55 -3.77 5.39
C LEU A 265 -1.91 -2.32 5.04
N PHE A 266 -3.02 -1.82 5.60
CA PHE A 266 -3.49 -0.45 5.39
C PHE A 266 -4.05 0.14 6.69
N ILE A 267 -3.89 1.45 6.86
CA ILE A 267 -4.68 2.28 7.77
C ILE A 267 -5.22 3.46 6.94
N GLY A 268 -6.44 3.91 7.21
CA GLY A 268 -6.99 5.08 6.55
C GLY A 268 -8.12 5.75 7.33
N ALA A 269 -8.52 6.92 6.83
CA ALA A 269 -9.69 7.65 7.26
C ALA A 269 -10.60 7.92 6.06
N VAL A 270 -11.90 7.69 6.23
CA VAL A 270 -12.92 8.18 5.30
C VAL A 270 -13.56 9.40 5.95
N LEU A 271 -13.23 10.58 5.43
CA LEU A 271 -13.77 11.87 5.87
C LEU A 271 -14.89 12.36 4.94
N ASN A 272 -14.85 11.99 3.64
CA ASN A 272 -15.91 12.23 2.68
C ASN A 272 -15.96 11.11 1.61
N PRO A 273 -16.92 10.18 1.64
CA PRO A 273 -16.96 9.05 0.70
C PRO A 273 -17.25 9.45 -0.77
N LEU A 274 -17.60 10.72 -1.04
CA LEU A 274 -17.80 11.25 -2.39
C LEU A 274 -16.49 11.76 -3.03
N MET A 275 -15.43 11.99 -2.24
CA MET A 275 -14.12 12.38 -2.77
C MET A 275 -13.27 11.14 -3.10
N VAL A 276 -13.19 10.83 -4.39
CA VAL A 276 -12.26 9.81 -4.92
C VAL A 276 -10.88 10.46 -5.09
N SER A 277 -9.88 9.92 -4.39
CA SER A 277 -8.45 10.25 -4.52
C SER A 277 -7.77 9.36 -5.57
#